data_AF-A0A2A5BNY3-F1
#
_entry.id   AF-A0A2A5BNY3-F1
#
_cell.length_a   1.000
_cell.length_b   1.000
_cell.length_c   1.000
_cell.angle_alpha   90.00
_cell.angle_beta   90.00
_cell.angle_gamma   90.00
#
_symmetry.space_group_name_H-M   'P 1'
#
loop_
_entity.id
_entity.type
_entity.pdbx_description
1 polymer ?
#
loop_
_entity_poly.entity_id
_entity_poly.type
_entity_poly.pdbx_seq_one_letter_code
_entity_poly.pdbx_strand_id
1 'polypeptide(L)'
;MLNYSLFPSSGEINSKLDHPKAAIDRVFLAYEAAAENIDYTDGISMEFADWRFNLRSSNTEPVVRLNVESRGDEALMQEKITAILALLRG
;
A
#
# COMPACT_ATOMS: atom_id res chain seq x y z
N MET A 1 -16.13 26.93 -1.67
CA MET A 1 -15.31 26.01 -0.86
C MET A 1 -14.73 24.99 -1.82
N LEU A 2 -13.40 24.91 -1.92
CA LEU A 2 -12.70 24.08 -2.91
C LEU A 2 -12.95 22.59 -2.65
N ASN A 3 -13.18 21.82 -3.71
CA ASN A 3 -13.48 20.38 -3.66
C ASN A 3 -12.31 19.62 -3.03
N TYR A 4 -12.62 18.87 -1.97
CA TYR A 4 -11.72 17.89 -1.34
C TYR A 4 -11.25 16.86 -2.39
N SER A 5 -9.98 16.46 -2.27
CA SER A 5 -9.25 15.64 -3.26
C SER A 5 -10.06 14.44 -3.76
N LEU A 6 -10.22 14.32 -5.08
CA LEU A 6 -10.85 13.15 -5.72
C LEU A 6 -10.09 11.85 -5.44
N PHE A 7 -8.81 11.96 -5.07
CA PHE A 7 -7.95 10.84 -4.71
C PHE A 7 -7.09 11.21 -3.50
N PRO A 8 -7.61 11.07 -2.26
CA PRO A 8 -6.78 11.15 -1.07
C PRO A 8 -5.63 10.14 -1.19
N SER A 9 -4.43 10.57 -0.81
CA SER A 9 -3.21 9.76 -0.86
C SER A 9 -2.49 9.82 0.49
N SER A 10 -1.91 8.70 0.90
CA SER A 10 -1.10 8.60 2.12
C SER A 10 0.19 9.40 2.03
N GLY A 11 0.62 9.75 0.81
CA GLY A 11 2.04 9.99 0.53
C GLY A 11 2.88 8.74 0.76
N GLU A 12 4.20 8.88 0.78
CA GLU A 12 5.10 7.74 1.00
C GLU A 12 5.31 7.47 2.50
N ILE A 13 4.97 6.25 2.94
CA ILE A 13 5.24 5.77 4.29
C ILE A 13 6.40 4.77 4.25
N ASN A 14 7.49 5.09 4.93
CA ASN A 14 8.69 4.26 5.02
C ASN A 14 8.63 3.31 6.24
N SER A 15 8.89 2.02 6.02
CA SER A 15 9.05 1.02 7.09
C SER A 15 10.40 0.33 6.98
N LYS A 16 11.25 0.46 8.00
CA LYS A 16 12.49 -0.32 8.13
C LYS A 16 12.14 -1.73 8.62
N LEU A 17 12.56 -2.75 7.88
CA LEU A 17 12.18 -4.14 8.16
C LEU A 17 13.40 -5.05 7.98
N ASP A 18 13.57 -6.00 8.90
CA ASP A 18 14.66 -7.00 8.83
C ASP A 18 14.45 -8.00 7.68
N HIS A 19 13.18 -8.26 7.32
CA HIS A 19 12.81 -9.21 6.27
C HIS A 19 11.80 -8.59 5.27
N PRO A 20 12.22 -7.61 4.43
CA PRO A 20 11.32 -6.89 3.52
C PRO A 20 10.51 -7.79 2.60
N LYS A 21 11.14 -8.82 2.01
CA LYS A 21 10.46 -9.74 1.09
C LYS A 21 9.32 -10.50 1.80
N ALA A 22 9.61 -11.09 2.96
CA ALA A 22 8.60 -11.84 3.71
C ALA A 22 7.44 -10.94 4.15
N ALA A 23 7.72 -9.69 4.51
CA ALA A 23 6.70 -8.71 4.83
C ALA A 23 5.80 -8.36 3.64
N ILE A 24 6.39 -8.14 2.45
CA ILE A 24 5.62 -7.91 1.22
C ILE A 24 4.79 -9.15 0.85
N ASP A 25 5.36 -10.35 0.95
CA ASP A 25 4.66 -11.60 0.65
C ASP A 25 3.43 -11.77 1.57
N ARG A 26 3.52 -11.40 2.86
CA ARG A 26 2.36 -11.43 3.77
C ARG A 26 1.25 -10.47 3.34
N VAL A 27 1.60 -9.26 2.92
CA VAL A 27 0.60 -8.30 2.42
C VAL A 27 -0.03 -8.83 1.14
N PHE A 28 0.79 -9.34 0.21
CA PHE A 28 0.30 -9.91 -1.04
C PHE A 28 -0.73 -11.03 -0.80
N LEU A 29 -0.39 -12.03 0.01
CA LEU A 29 -1.29 -13.15 0.30
C LEU A 29 -2.59 -12.71 0.99
N ALA A 30 -2.55 -11.65 1.80
CA ALA A 30 -3.74 -11.13 2.46
C ALA A 30 -4.74 -10.46 1.49
N TYR A 31 -4.28 -10.03 0.32
CA TYR A 31 -5.05 -9.19 -0.59
C TYR A 31 -5.21 -9.76 -2.00
N GLU A 32 -4.43 -10.76 -2.41
CA GLU A 32 -4.40 -11.25 -3.81
C GLU A 32 -5.76 -11.73 -4.30
N ALA A 33 -6.53 -12.39 -3.44
CA ALA A 33 -7.83 -12.94 -3.79
C ALA A 33 -8.90 -11.86 -4.08
N ALA A 34 -8.68 -10.63 -3.60
CA ALA A 34 -9.62 -9.53 -3.74
C ALA A 34 -9.16 -8.46 -4.75
N ALA A 35 -7.94 -8.55 -5.27
CA ALA A 35 -7.41 -7.55 -6.20
C ALA A 35 -8.05 -7.69 -7.58
N GLU A 36 -8.44 -6.56 -8.16
CA GLU A 36 -8.94 -6.49 -9.54
C GLU A 36 -7.79 -6.49 -10.55
N ASN A 37 -6.65 -5.92 -10.16
CA ASN A 37 -5.44 -5.86 -10.95
C ASN A 37 -4.20 -5.93 -10.07
N ILE A 38 -3.15 -6.58 -10.57
CA ILE A 38 -1.85 -6.71 -9.90
C ILE A 38 -0.77 -6.39 -10.92
N ASP A 39 0.05 -5.38 -10.61
CA ASP A 39 1.19 -4.95 -11.42
C ASP A 39 2.50 -5.08 -10.63
N TYR A 40 3.57 -5.49 -11.31
CA TYR A 40 4.88 -5.74 -10.72
C TYR A 40 5.98 -4.80 -11.26
N THR A 41 5.61 -3.68 -11.90
CA THR A 41 6.56 -2.82 -12.63
C THR A 41 7.51 -2.06 -11.69
N ASP A 42 7.02 -1.58 -10.54
CA ASP A 42 7.82 -0.92 -9.50
C ASP A 42 7.41 -1.42 -8.11
N GLY A 43 7.92 -2.61 -7.75
CA GLY A 43 7.47 -3.33 -6.57
C GLY A 43 6.19 -4.12 -6.85
N ILE A 44 5.20 -4.02 -5.98
CA ILE A 44 3.87 -4.58 -6.19
C ILE A 44 2.80 -3.50 -6.03
N SER A 45 2.00 -3.34 -7.06
CA SER A 45 0.82 -2.48 -7.06
C SER A 45 -0.42 -3.36 -7.15
N MET A 46 -1.39 -3.12 -6.27
CA MET A 46 -2.68 -3.84 -6.27
C MET A 46 -3.82 -2.84 -6.26
N GLU A 47 -4.75 -3.05 -7.19
CA GLU A 47 -5.91 -2.18 -7.38
C GLU A 47 -7.20 -2.92 -7.02
N PHE A 48 -8.11 -2.17 -6.41
CA PHE A 48 -9.44 -2.59 -5.99
C PHE A 48 -10.44 -1.51 -6.45
N ALA A 49 -11.74 -1.81 -6.39
CA ALA A 49 -12.80 -0.92 -6.85
C ALA A 49 -12.62 0.57 -6.43
N ASP A 50 -12.37 0.78 -5.13
CA ASP A 50 -12.36 2.11 -4.51
C ASP A 50 -11.01 2.54 -3.95
N TRP A 51 -9.97 1.72 -4.07
CA TRP A 51 -8.65 2.03 -3.52
C TRP A 51 -7.55 1.21 -4.19
N ARG A 52 -6.31 1.66 -4.00
CA ARG A 52 -5.12 0.94 -4.46
C ARG A 52 -3.96 1.17 -3.52
N PHE A 53 -2.95 0.31 -3.60
CA PHE A 53 -1.69 0.54 -2.94
C PHE A 53 -0.49 0.11 -3.79
N ASN A 54 0.67 0.65 -3.46
CA ASN A 54 1.97 0.22 -3.96
C ASN A 54 2.90 -0.09 -2.78
N LEU A 55 3.58 -1.24 -2.84
CA LEU A 55 4.69 -1.59 -1.97
C LEU A 55 5.95 -1.76 -2.81
N ARG A 56 7.01 -1.04 -2.49
CA ARG A 56 8.32 -1.24 -3.12
C ARG A 56 9.44 -1.25 -2.12
N SER A 57 10.38 -2.17 -2.29
CA SER A 57 11.62 -2.16 -1.50
C SER A 57 12.56 -1.06 -2.02
N SER A 58 13.28 -0.41 -1.12
CA SER A 58 14.42 0.41 -1.48
C SER A 58 15.54 -0.49 -2.03
N ASN A 59 16.23 -0.03 -3.07
CA ASN A 59 17.36 -0.75 -3.67
C ASN A 59 18.63 -0.70 -2.81
N THR A 60 18.73 0.28 -1.90
CA THR A 60 19.97 0.58 -1.17
C THR A 60 19.83 0.46 0.35
N GLU A 61 18.61 0.34 0.86
CA GLU A 61 18.32 0.33 2.30
C GLU A 61 17.27 -0.75 2.62
N PRO A 62 17.26 -1.32 3.84
CA PRO A 62 16.25 -2.30 4.26
C PRO A 62 14.92 -1.61 4.60
N VAL A 63 14.36 -0.90 3.63
CA VAL A 63 13.14 -0.09 3.74
C VAL A 63 12.12 -0.57 2.73
N VAL A 64 10.87 -0.75 3.16
CA VAL A 64 9.70 -0.88 2.30
C VAL A 64 8.93 0.43 2.32
N ARG A 65 8.59 0.93 1.13
CA ARG A 65 7.79 2.14 0.88
C ARG A 65 6.36 1.72 0.57
N LEU A 66 5.42 2.29 1.31
CA LEU A 66 3.98 2.14 1.09
C LEU A 66 3.39 3.44 0.55
N ASN A 67 2.59 3.35 -0.50
CA ASN A 67 1.66 4.40 -0.92
C ASN A 67 0.26 3.79 -1.00
N VAL A 68 -0.75 4.50 -0.48
CA VAL A 68 -2.17 4.10 -0.52
C VAL A 68 -2.97 5.27 -1.06
N GLU A 69 -3.89 5.00 -1.97
CA GLU A 69 -4.83 5.98 -2.50
C GLU A 69 -6.24 5.41 -2.48
N SER A 70 -7.23 6.27 -2.31
CA SER A 70 -8.66 5.90 -2.40
C SER A 70 -9.40 6.80 -3.38
N ARG A 71 -10.59 6.40 -3.81
CA ARG A 71 -11.48 7.18 -4.68
C ARG A 71 -12.39 8.06 -3.81
N GLY A 72 -11.88 9.21 -3.39
CA GLY A 72 -12.64 10.20 -2.62
C GLY A 72 -12.98 9.80 -1.19
N ASP A 73 -12.37 8.73 -0.66
CA ASP A 73 -12.66 8.20 0.68
C ASP A 73 -11.42 8.18 1.57
N GLU A 74 -11.20 9.27 2.30
CA GLU A 74 -10.05 9.40 3.19
C GLU A 74 -10.11 8.39 4.37
N ALA A 75 -11.30 8.03 4.83
CA ALA A 75 -11.45 7.07 5.93
C ALA A 75 -11.01 5.67 5.50
N LEU A 76 -11.44 5.23 4.31
CA LEU A 76 -10.98 3.99 3.69
C LEU A 76 -9.46 3.99 3.51
N MET A 77 -8.89 5.09 3.02
CA MET A 77 -7.44 5.21 2.87
C MET A 77 -6.72 5.01 4.21
N GLN A 78 -7.16 5.68 5.28
CA GLN A 78 -6.57 5.55 6.62
C GLN A 78 -6.72 4.14 7.21
N GLU A 79 -7.87 3.50 6.98
CA GLU A 79 -8.09 2.10 7.37
C GLU A 79 -7.07 1.17 6.68
N LYS A 80 -6.90 1.31 5.36
CA LYS A 80 -6.00 0.46 4.58
C LYS A 80 -4.53 0.71 4.88
N ILE A 81 -4.12 1.96 5.15
CA ILE A 81 -2.79 2.26 5.68
C ILE A 81 -2.55 1.46 6.96
N THR A 82 -3.47 1.53 7.92
CA THR A 82 -3.33 0.85 9.22
C THR A 82 -3.24 -0.66 9.05
N ALA A 83 -4.12 -1.26 8.24
CA ALA A 83 -4.14 -2.69 7.98
C ALA A 83 -2.84 -3.19 7.30
N ILE A 84 -2.37 -2.49 6.27
CA ILE A 84 -1.15 -2.87 5.55
C ILE A 84 0.08 -2.71 6.43
N LEU A 85 0.18 -1.63 7.20
CA LEU A 85 1.32 -1.42 8.11
C LEU A 85 1.38 -2.49 9.21
N ALA A 86 0.23 -2.98 9.69
CA ALA A 86 0.19 -4.08 10.65
C ALA A 86 0.78 -5.37 10.04
N LEU A 87 0.42 -5.70 8.79
CA LEU A 87 0.95 -6.87 8.08
C LEU A 87 2.45 -6.74 7.75
N LEU A 88 2.91 -5.53 7.41
CA LEU A 88 4.33 -5.27 7.15
C LEU A 88 5.19 -5.43 8.40
N ARG A 89 4.67 -5.05 9.57
CA ARG A 89 5.45 -4.94 10.83
C ARG A 89 5.26 -6.10 11.80
N GLY A 90 4.25 -6.95 11.59
CA GLY A 90 4.07 -8.23 12.31
C GLY A 90 5.04 -9.30 11.84
#